data_AF-A0A507D9X7-F1
#
_entry.id   AF-A0A507D9X7-F1
#
_cell.length_a   1.000
_cell.length_b   1.000
_cell.length_c   1.000
_cell.angle_alpha   90.00
_cell.angle_beta   90.00
_cell.angle_gamma   90.00
#
_symmetry.space_group_name_H-M   'P 1'
#
loop_
_entity.id
_entity.type
_entity.pdbx_description
1 polymer ?
#
loop_
_entity_poly.entity_id
_entity_poly.type
_entity_poly.pdbx_seq_one_letter_code
_entity_poly.pdbx_strand_id
1 'polypeptide(L)' 'MVPEGDGIWNYNFMGAKHSANMKYLLTLDTPKEFYHESHRPSHFLNFSALEQTGLTTVATNVEGVNPAIEVDRENEFD' A
#
# COMPACT_ATOMS: atom_id res chain seq x y z
N MET A 1 -20.74 3.67 -13.91
CA MET A 1 -20.07 2.61 -14.70
C MET A 1 -18.59 2.74 -14.47
N VAL A 2 -17.92 1.64 -14.14
CA VAL A 2 -16.49 1.58 -13.82
C VAL A 2 -15.84 0.45 -14.62
N PRO A 3 -14.50 0.44 -14.78
CA PRO A 3 -13.80 -0.71 -15.36
C PRO A 3 -14.07 -1.99 -14.58
N GLU A 4 -14.32 -3.09 -15.29
CA GLU A 4 -14.51 -4.42 -14.69
C GLU A 4 -13.25 -4.89 -13.96
N GLY A 5 -13.42 -5.70 -12.90
CA GLY A 5 -12.34 -6.14 -12.01
C GLY A 5 -12.26 -5.26 -10.76
N ASP A 6 -11.08 -4.71 -10.46
CA ASP A 6 -10.83 -3.94 -9.24
C ASP A 6 -11.47 -2.54 -9.21
N GLY A 7 -12.22 -2.17 -10.27
CA GLY A 7 -12.85 -0.85 -10.40
C GLY A 7 -11.86 0.30 -10.60
N ILE A 8 -10.61 0.00 -10.97
CA ILE A 8 -9.54 0.98 -11.13
C ILE A 8 -9.76 1.76 -12.42
N TRP A 9 -10.22 2.99 -12.26
CA TRP A 9 -10.33 3.94 -13.38
C TRP A 9 -9.16 4.94 -13.41
N ASN A 10 -8.48 5.13 -12.27
CA ASN A 10 -7.40 6.10 -12.14
C ASN A 10 -6.01 5.44 -12.23
N TYR A 11 -5.26 5.78 -13.29
CA TYR A 11 -3.89 5.30 -13.52
C TYR A 11 -2.79 6.35 -13.21
N ASN A 12 -3.11 7.48 -12.58
CA ASN A 12 -2.12 8.53 -12.28
C ASN A 12 -0.91 8.02 -11.46
N PHE A 13 -1.13 7.10 -10.52
CA PHE A 13 -0.06 6.51 -9.71
C PHE A 13 0.49 5.19 -10.29
N MET A 14 -0.01 4.76 -11.45
CA MET A 14 0.37 3.52 -12.14
C MET A 14 0.59 3.78 -13.63
N GLY A 15 1.22 4.91 -13.98
CA GLY A 15 1.34 5.38 -15.37
C GLY A 15 1.96 4.36 -16.33
N ALA A 16 2.94 3.57 -15.87
CA ALA A 16 3.55 2.50 -16.68
C ALA A 16 2.58 1.37 -17.07
N LYS A 17 1.48 1.19 -16.34
CA LYS A 17 0.43 0.20 -16.66
C LYS A 17 -0.62 0.72 -17.64
N HIS A 18 -0.66 2.02 -17.92
CA HIS A 18 -1.62 2.61 -18.85
C HIS A 18 -1.08 2.60 -20.28
N SER A 19 -1.94 2.24 -21.23
CA SER A 19 -1.65 2.29 -22.66
C SER A 19 -2.84 2.86 -23.42
N ALA A 20 -2.58 3.68 -24.44
CA ALA A 20 -3.63 4.31 -25.25
C ALA A 20 -4.53 3.29 -25.98
N ASN A 21 -4.00 2.09 -26.25
CA ASN A 21 -4.72 1.01 -26.93
C ASN A 21 -5.25 -0.06 -25.97
N MET A 22 -5.32 0.23 -24.66
CA MET A 22 -5.80 -0.70 -23.65
C MET A 22 -7.28 -1.03 -23.84
N LYS A 23 -7.63 -2.31 -23.81
CA LYS A 23 -9.01 -2.77 -23.82
C LYS A 23 -9.49 -3.00 -22.40
N TYR A 24 -10.71 -2.59 -22.10
CA TYR A 24 -11.35 -2.77 -20.80
C TYR A 24 -12.83 -3.09 -21.00
N LEU A 25 -13.38 -3.83 -20.04
CA LEU A 25 -14.81 -4.08 -19.93
C LEU A 25 -15.40 -3.13 -18.88
N LEU A 26 -16.70 -2.89 -18.92
CA LEU A 26 -17.39 -1.95 -18.02
C LEU A 26 -18.46 -2.68 -17.22
N THR A 27 -18.57 -2.33 -15.95
CA THR A 27 -19.64 -2.78 -15.04
C THR A 27 -20.37 -1.60 -14.44
N LEU A 28 -21.59 -1.86 -13.93
CA LEU A 28 -22.43 -0.83 -13.33
C LEU A 28 -22.17 -0.77 -11.82
N ASP A 29 -21.25 0.11 -11.44
CA ASP A 29 -20.87 0.35 -10.05
C ASP A 29 -20.50 1.85 -9.83
N THR A 30 -20.24 2.19 -8.57
CA THR A 30 -19.85 3.52 -8.10
C THR A 30 -18.34 3.73 -8.23
N PRO A 31 -17.86 4.83 -8.85
CA PRO A 31 -16.44 5.08 -8.98
C PRO A 31 -15.81 5.39 -7.62
N LYS A 32 -14.65 4.78 -7.37
CA LYS A 32 -13.85 5.06 -6.18
C LYS A 32 -13.26 6.47 -6.24
N GLU A 33 -13.00 7.07 -5.09
CA GLU A 33 -12.39 8.40 -4.98
C GLU A 33 -10.97 8.46 -5.58
N PHE A 34 -10.49 9.66 -5.92
CA PHE A 34 -9.22 9.84 -6.62
C PHE A 34 -8.04 9.17 -5.89
N TYR A 35 -7.97 9.37 -4.57
CA TYR A 35 -6.98 8.76 -3.69
C TYR A 35 -7.49 7.46 -3.06
N HIS A 36 -8.31 6.65 -3.69
CA HIS A 36 -8.63 5.33 -3.13
C HIS A 36 -7.37 4.44 -3.09
N GLU A 37 -7.24 3.56 -2.10
CA GLU A 37 -6.07 2.69 -1.90
C GLU A 37 -5.71 1.84 -3.14
N SER A 38 -6.72 1.31 -3.83
CA SER A 38 -6.59 0.54 -5.06
C SER A 38 -5.96 1.31 -6.22
N HIS A 39 -6.03 2.65 -6.22
CA HIS A 39 -5.40 3.48 -7.24
C HIS A 39 -3.91 3.69 -6.98
N ARG A 40 -3.41 3.36 -5.79
CA ARG A 40 -2.05 3.68 -5.33
C ARG A 40 -1.39 2.48 -4.61
N PRO A 41 -1.41 1.26 -5.18
CA PRO A 41 -0.98 0.04 -4.50
C PRO A 41 0.48 0.09 -4.04
N SER A 42 1.37 0.76 -4.78
CA SER A 42 2.78 0.93 -4.39
C SER A 42 2.94 1.63 -3.04
N HIS A 43 2.02 2.53 -2.65
CA HIS A 43 2.11 3.20 -1.35
C HIS A 43 1.94 2.22 -0.19
N PHE A 44 1.25 1.10 -0.40
CA PHE A 44 1.02 0.09 0.62
C PHE A 44 2.01 -1.07 0.53
N LEU A 45 2.47 -1.41 -0.68
CA LEU A 45 3.41 -2.52 -0.92
C LEU A 45 4.88 -2.16 -0.64
N ASN A 46 5.25 -0.88 -0.62
CA ASN A 46 6.64 -0.47 -0.38
C ASN A 46 7.12 -0.76 1.06
N PHE A 47 6.21 -0.91 2.03
CA PHE A 47 6.57 -1.24 3.42
C PHE A 47 6.93 -2.71 3.61
N SER A 48 6.27 -3.64 2.91
CA SER A 48 6.61 -5.07 2.96
C SER A 48 8.02 -5.37 2.45
N ALA A 49 8.59 -4.51 1.61
CA ALA A 49 9.98 -4.65 1.16
C ALA A 49 11.00 -4.33 2.26
N LEU A 50 10.62 -3.52 3.28
CA LEU A 50 11.52 -3.14 4.37
C LEU A 50 11.66 -4.24 5.43
N GLU A 51 10.60 -5.03 5.68
CA GLU A 51 10.70 -6.21 6.55
C GLU A 51 11.63 -7.27 5.93
N GLN A 52 11.62 -7.41 4.60
CA GLN A 52 12.47 -8.36 3.89
C GLN A 52 13.96 -7.96 3.89
N THR A 53 14.27 -6.66 4.02
CA THR A 53 15.66 -6.16 4.10
C THR A 53 16.19 -6.01 5.52
N GLY A 54 15.44 -6.41 6.55
CA GLY A 54 15.93 -6.44 7.94
C GLY A 54 16.46 -5.09 8.42
N LEU A 55 15.81 -3.99 8.01
CA LEU A 55 16.33 -2.65 8.26
C LEU A 55 15.99 -2.17 9.68
N THR A 56 16.72 -2.70 10.66
CA THR A 56 16.70 -2.25 12.06
C THR A 56 17.34 -0.87 12.27
N THR A 57 17.80 -0.19 11.22
CA THR A 57 18.75 0.94 11.36
C THR A 57 18.25 2.30 10.88
N VAL A 58 17.16 2.43 10.13
CA VAL A 58 16.80 3.74 9.51
C VAL A 58 15.74 4.54 10.27
N ALA A 59 15.03 3.96 11.24
CA ALA A 59 14.01 4.68 12.02
C ALA A 59 14.46 5.16 13.42
N THR A 60 15.60 4.69 13.93
CA THR A 60 16.04 5.03 15.28
C THR A 60 17.51 5.39 15.30
N ASN A 61 17.82 6.68 15.07
CA ASN A 61 19.06 7.27 15.62
C ASN A 61 18.95 7.41 17.15
N VAL A 62 18.62 6.30 17.83
CA VAL A 62 18.55 6.18 19.28
C VAL A 62 19.62 5.17 19.66
N GLU A 63 20.77 5.67 20.10
CA GLU A 63 21.78 4.82 20.74
C GLU A 63 21.15 4.19 22.00
N GLY A 64 21.08 2.85 22.05
CA GLY A 64 20.62 2.13 23.25
C GLY A 64 19.44 1.16 23.08
N VAL A 65 18.97 0.87 21.85
CA VAL A 65 17.99 -0.20 21.65
C VAL A 65 18.63 -1.56 21.91
N ASN A 66 18.50 -2.05 23.14
CA ASN A 66 18.81 -3.42 23.50
C ASN A 66 17.71 -4.33 22.92
N PRO A 67 18.03 -5.32 22.05
CA PRO A 67 17.04 -6.20 21.44
C PRO A 67 16.27 -7.07 22.44
N ALA A 68 16.68 -7.11 23.71
CA ALA A 68 15.96 -7.78 24.81
C ALA A 68 14.98 -6.88 25.57
N ILE A 69 14.91 -5.57 25.27
CA ILE A 69 13.88 -4.69 25.83
C ILE A 69 12.66 -4.81 24.92
N GLU A 70 11.81 -5.79 25.23
CA GLU A 70 10.44 -5.75 24.73
C GLU A 70 9.73 -4.60 25.44
N VAL A 71 9.15 -3.68 24.66
CA VAL A 71 8.17 -2.71 25.19
C VAL A 71 7.02 -3.53 25.77
N ASP A 72 6.53 -3.15 26.95
CA ASP A 72 5.39 -3.81 27.58
C ASP A 72 4.23 -3.89 26.58
N ARG A 73 3.86 -5.12 26.20
CA ARG A 73 2.88 -5.47 25.16
C ARG A 73 1.67 -6.16 25.75
N GLU A 74 1.45 -6.07 27.05
CA GLU A 74 0.24 -6.60 27.67
C GLU A 74 -0.98 -5.92 27.02
N ASN A 75 -1.70 -6.68 26.20
CA ASN A 75 -2.93 -6.22 25.58
C ASN A 75 -4.08 -6.45 26.56
N GLU A 76 -4.28 -5.48 27.47
CA GLU A 76 -5.32 -5.54 28.51
C GLU A 76 -6.76 -5.50 27.97
N PHE A 77 -6.95 -5.36 26.66
CA PHE A 77 -8.24 -5.12 26.02
C PHE A 77 -8.68 -6.20 25.02
N ASP A 78 -7.97 -7.34 24.95
CA ASP A 78 -8.44 -8.55 24.25
C ASP A 78 -9.40 -9.41 25.08
#